data_AF-A2EHA4-F1
#
_entry.id   AF-A2EHA4-F1
#
_cell.length_a   1.000
_cell.length_b   1.000
_cell.length_c   1.000
_cell.angle_alpha   90.00
_cell.angle_beta   90.00
_cell.angle_gamma   90.00
#
_symmetry.space_group_name_H-M   'P 1'
#
loop_
_entity.id
_entity.type
_entity.pdbx_description
1 polymer ?
#
loop_
_entity_poly.entity_id
_entity_poly.type
_entity_poly.pdbx_seq_one_letter_code
_entity_poly.pdbx_strand_id
1 'polypeptide(L)' 'MIKNVTVAGGGVLGSQICYMAAYWGFNVTHWLRSEASIERTKPKFDALRVNIRNDLEATKNSLEQIQNSIQEV' A
#
# COMPACT_ATOMS: atom_id res chain seq x y z
N MET A 1 12.05 -19.45 3.54
CA MET A 1 10.72 -18.82 3.61
C MET A 1 10.78 -17.67 4.62
N ILE A 2 10.28 -16.48 4.26
CA ILE A 2 10.29 -15.31 5.15
C ILE A 2 9.11 -15.42 6.12
N LYS A 3 9.37 -15.32 7.42
CA LYS A 3 8.35 -15.43 8.48
C LYS A 3 7.99 -14.09 9.11
N ASN A 4 8.97 -13.20 9.26
CA ASN A 4 8.81 -11.88 9.86
C ASN A 4 9.57 -10.85 9.03
N VAL A 5 8.99 -9.66 8.87
CA VAL A 5 9.60 -8.52 8.18
C VAL A 5 9.69 -7.37 9.16
N THR A 6 10.88 -6.81 9.38
CA THR A 6 11.04 -5.56 10.13
C THR A 6 11.46 -4.46 9.19
N VAL A 7 10.70 -3.37 9.16
CA VAL A 7 11.05 -2.18 8.39
C VAL A 7 11.52 -1.10 9.35
N ALA A 8 12.82 -0.83 9.34
CA ALA A 8 13.42 0.22 10.16
C ALA A 8 13.30 1.57 9.45
N GLY A 9 12.45 2.44 9.98
CA GLY A 9 12.29 3.82 9.49
C GLY A 9 10.89 4.13 8.92
N GLY A 10 10.46 5.36 9.19
CA GLY A 10 9.13 5.89 8.85
C GLY A 10 9.15 6.98 7.78
N GLY A 11 10.20 7.01 6.94
CA GLY A 11 10.25 7.87 5.77
C GLY A 11 9.19 7.49 4.72
N VAL A 12 9.22 8.14 3.56
CA VAL A 12 8.31 7.83 2.45
C VAL A 12 8.43 6.36 2.05
N LEU A 13 9.63 5.92 1.67
CA LEU A 13 9.89 4.54 1.24
C LEU A 13 9.65 3.51 2.35
N GLY A 14 10.11 3.79 3.58
CA GLY A 14 9.91 2.88 4.71
C GLY A 14 8.42 2.62 4.99
N SER A 15 7.59 3.66 4.88
CA SER A 15 6.13 3.51 5.06
C SER A 15 5.50 2.73 3.90
N GLN A 16 5.91 2.99 2.66
CA GLN A 16 5.44 2.25 1.48
C GLN A 16 5.78 0.77 1.53
N ILE A 17 7.04 0.43 1.83
CA ILE A 17 7.51 -0.96 1.94
C ILE A 17 6.75 -1.66 3.08
N CYS A 18 6.63 -1.02 4.24
CA CYS A 18 5.89 -1.57 5.37
C CYS A 18 4.43 -1.88 5.00
N TYR A 19 3.75 -0.93 4.35
CA TYR A 19 2.36 -1.07 3.95
C TYR A 19 2.16 -2.20 2.93
N MET A 20 3.00 -2.27 1.90
CA MET A 20 2.91 -3.32 0.88
C MET A 20 3.28 -4.69 1.40
N ALA A 21 4.29 -4.80 2.27
CA ALA A 21 4.62 -6.07 2.93
C ALA A 21 3.44 -6.59 3.77
N ALA A 22 2.75 -5.70 4.50
CA ALA A 22 1.56 -6.07 5.24
C ALA A 22 0.38 -6.47 4.32
N TYR A 23 0.19 -5.75 3.20
CA TYR A 23 -0.82 -6.08 2.19
C TYR A 23 -0.65 -7.49 1.61
N TRP A 24 0.59 -7.93 1.40
CA TRP A 24 0.91 -9.29 0.91
C TRP A 24 0.83 -10.38 2.00
N GLY A 25 0.39 -10.05 3.22
CA GLY A 25 0.14 -11.02 4.27
C GLY A 25 1.37 -11.41 5.12
N PHE A 26 2.48 -10.64 5.04
CA PHE A 26 3.62 -10.88 5.91
C PHE A 26 3.34 -10.39 7.34
N ASN A 27 3.96 -11.03 8.34
CA ASN A 27 4.02 -10.49 9.70
C ASN A 27 5.04 -9.35 9.76
N VAL A 28 4.57 -8.10 9.78
CA VAL A 28 5.42 -6.90 9.67
C VAL A 28 5.51 -6.13 10.98
N THR A 29 6.73 -5.74 11.37
CA THR A 29 6.99 -4.77 12.43
C THR A 29 7.52 -3.47 11.81
N HIS A 30 6.83 -2.35 12.09
CA HIS A 30 7.30 -1.02 11.73
C HIS A 30 8.16 -0.46 12.86
N TRP A 31 9.48 -0.51 12.71
CA TRP A 31 10.41 -0.09 13.76
C TRP A 31 10.75 1.40 13.62
N LEU A 32 10.38 2.18 14.64
CA LEU A 32 10.53 3.63 14.68
C LEU A 32 11.21 4.07 15.97
N ARG A 33 11.95 5.19 15.91
CA ARG A 33 12.80 5.67 17.01
C ARG A 33 12.02 6.17 18.24
N SER A 34 10.78 6.62 18.07
CA SER A 34 10.01 7.25 19.16
C SER A 34 8.51 7.30 18.83
N GLU A 35 7.68 7.55 19.85
CA GLU A 35 6.23 7.73 19.70
C GLU A 35 5.89 8.84 18.71
N ALA A 36 6.58 9.99 18.81
CA ALA A 36 6.41 11.07 17.84
C ALA A 36 6.72 10.64 16.40
N SER A 37 7.59 9.64 16.21
CA SER A 37 7.87 9.08 14.88
C SER A 37 6.72 8.21 14.38
N ILE A 38 6.03 7.47 15.26
CA ILE A 38 4.81 6.71 14.96
C ILE A 38 3.69 7.65 14.52
N GLU A 39 3.47 8.74 15.25
CA GLU A 39 2.45 9.73 14.89
C GLU A 39 2.71 10.37 13.52
N ARG A 40 3.98 10.65 13.18
CA ARG A 40 4.35 11.18 11.85
C ARG A 40 4.22 10.18 10.70
N THR A 41 3.96 8.90 10.97
CA THR A 41 3.76 7.87 9.93
C THR A 41 2.30 7.57 9.66
N LYS A 42 1.39 7.77 10.63
CA LYS A 42 -0.05 7.58 10.44
C LYS A 42 -0.62 8.28 9.19
N PRO A 43 -0.40 9.59 8.96
CA PRO A 43 -0.94 10.24 7.76
C PRO A 43 -0.36 9.68 6.45
N LYS A 44 0.83 9.04 6.49
CA LYS A 44 1.40 8.37 5.31
C LYS A 44 0.67 7.07 5.00
N PHE A 45 0.31 6.29 6.01
CA PHE A 45 -0.51 5.09 5.82
C PHE A 45 -1.92 5.45 5.34
N ASP A 46 -2.52 6.53 5.87
CA ASP A 46 -3.82 7.01 5.38
C ASP A 46 -3.74 7.43 3.90
N ALA A 47 -2.70 8.18 3.53
CA ALA A 47 -2.46 8.56 2.15
C ALA A 47 -2.22 7.33 1.24
N LEU A 48 -1.43 6.35 1.68
CA LEU A 48 -1.20 5.12 0.91
C LEU A 48 -2.48 4.31 0.72
N ARG A 49 -3.31 4.22 1.75
CA ARG A 49 -4.63 3.57 1.65
C ARG A 49 -5.53 4.26 0.63
N VAL A 50 -5.53 5.59 0.57
CA VAL A 50 -6.31 6.36 -0.41
C VAL A 50 -5.75 6.17 -1.82
N ASN A 51 -4.43 6.31 -1.99
CA ASN A 51 -3.79 6.16 -3.30
C ASN A 51 -4.01 4.75 -3.88
N ILE A 52 -3.79 3.70 -3.09
CA ILE A 52 -3.99 2.32 -3.53
C ILE A 52 -5.46 2.08 -3.91
N ARG A 53 -6.42 2.63 -3.15
CA ARG A 53 -7.84 2.53 -3.54
C ARG A 53 -8.09 3.21 -4.88
N ASN A 54 -7.58 4.42 -5.07
CA ASN A 54 -7.77 5.17 -6.31
C ASN A 54 -7.16 4.44 -7.51
N ASP A 55 -5.97 3.85 -7.34
CA ASP A 55 -5.31 3.06 -8.38
C ASP A 55 -6.11 1.80 -8.74
N LEU A 56 -6.69 1.12 -7.74
CA LEU A 56 -7.57 -0.03 -7.94
C LEU A 56 -8.87 0.34 -8.67
N GLU A 57 -9.51 1.45 -8.29
CA GLU A 57 -10.72 1.94 -8.97
C GLU A 57 -10.40 2.38 -10.41
N ALA A 58 -9.28 3.06 -10.63
CA ALA A 58 -8.82 3.43 -11.97
C ALA A 58 -8.60 2.17 -12.84
N THR A 59 -7.96 1.15 -12.28
CA THR A 59 -7.76 -0.15 -12.95
C THR A 59 -9.09 -0.78 -13.33
N LYS A 60 -10.05 -0.81 -12.39
CA LYS A 60 -11.40 -1.35 -12.64
C LYS A 60 -12.11 -0.62 -13.77
N ASN A 61 -12.10 0.72 -13.75
CA ASN A 61 -12.71 1.54 -14.81
C ASN A 61 -12.09 1.27 -16.18
N SER A 62 -10.75 1.12 -16.25
CA SER A 62 -10.07 0.77 -17.50
C SER A 62 -10.49 -0.61 -18.03
N LEU A 63 -10.68 -1.60 -17.16
CA LEU A 63 -11.17 -2.92 -17.54
C LEU A 63 -12.61 -2.89 -18.07
N GLU A 64 -13.48 -2.09 -17.45
CA GLU A 64 -14.87 -1.90 -17.91
C GLU A 64 -14.91 -1.23 -19.29
N GLN A 65 -14.07 -0.22 -19.53
CA GLN A 65 -13.95 0.42 -20.85
C GLN A 65 -13.49 -0.56 -21.93
N ILE A 66 -12.50 -1.41 -21.62
CA ILE A 66 -12.03 -2.45 -22.54
C ILE A 66 -13.16 -3.42 -22.87
N GLN A 67 -13.87 -3.94 -21.87
CA GLN A 67 -14.98 -4.88 -22.08
C GLN A 67 -16.07 -4.28 -22.99
N ASN A 68 -16.45 -3.02 -22.77
CA ASN A 68 -17.46 -2.33 -23.58
C ASN A 68 -17.02 -2.06 -25.02
N SER A 69 -15.71 -2.12 -25.30
CA SER A 69 -15.15 -1.90 -26.64
C SER A 69 -15.10 -3.16 -27.52
N ILE A 70 -15.31 -4.35 -26.95
CA ILE A 70 -15.29 -5.62 -27.68
C ILE A 70 -16.60 -5.79 -28.44
N GLN A 71 -16.54 -5.94 -29.77
CA GLN A 71 -17.68 -6.30 -30.63
C GLN A 71 -17.52 -7.74 -31.10
N GLU A 72 -18.54 -8.57 -30.88
CA GLU A 72 -18.59 -9.94 -31.40
C GLU A 72 -19.29 -9.95 -32.77
N VAL A 73 -18.73 -10.72 -33.72
CA VAL A 73 -19.25 -10.92 -35.09
C VAL A 73 -20.06 -12.20 -35.21
#